data_AF-G1U1T8-F1
#
_entry.id   AF-G1U1T8-F1
#
_cell.length_a   1.000
_cell.length_b   1.000
_cell.length_c   1.000
_cell.angle_alpha   90.00
_cell.angle_beta   90.00
_cell.angle_gamma   90.00
#
_symmetry.space_group_name_H-M   'P 1'
#
loop_
_entity.id
_entity.type
_entity.pdbx_description
1 polymer ?
#
loop_
_entity_poly.entity_id
_entity_poly.type
_entity_poly.pdbx_seq_one_letter_code
_entity_poly.pdbx_strand_id
1 'polypeptide(L)'
;MSDSLVVCEVDPELKEKLRQFRFRKETDNAAIIMKVDKDRQMVVLEEEFQNISPEELKMELPERQPRFVVYSYKYLHEDGRVSYPLCFIFSSPVGCKPEQHMMYAGSKNRLVQTAELTKVFEIRTTDDLTEAWLQEKLSFFR
;
A
#
# COMPACT_ATOMS: atom_id res chain seq x y z
N MET A 1 12.16 29.55 -3.15
CA MET A 1 10.71 29.29 -3.13
C MET A 1 10.54 28.08 -2.23
N SER A 2 9.89 28.23 -1.07
CA SER A 2 9.64 27.09 -0.18
C SER A 2 8.59 26.22 -0.87
N ASP A 3 8.99 25.07 -1.39
CA ASP A 3 8.04 24.08 -1.90
C ASP A 3 7.18 23.64 -0.71
N SER A 4 5.96 24.18 -0.63
CA SER A 4 4.97 23.69 0.31
C SER A 4 4.73 22.23 -0.03
N LEU A 5 4.91 21.34 0.93
CA LEU A 5 4.54 19.92 0.80
C LEU A 5 3.11 19.82 0.28
N VAL A 6 2.95 19.41 -0.98
CA VAL A 6 1.64 19.18 -1.58
C VAL A 6 1.10 17.88 -1.01
N VAL A 7 0.09 18.01 -0.13
CA VAL A 7 -0.66 16.87 0.39
C VAL A 7 -1.84 16.63 -0.55
N CYS A 8 -1.85 15.49 -1.23
CA CYS A 8 -2.91 15.13 -2.16
C CYS A 8 -4.16 14.66 -1.41
N GLU A 9 -5.34 14.95 -1.94
CA GLU A 9 -6.60 14.37 -1.47
C GLU A 9 -6.72 12.90 -1.92
N VAL A 10 -7.62 12.13 -1.32
CA VAL A 10 -7.93 10.77 -1.80
C VAL A 10 -9.14 10.86 -2.73
N ASP A 11 -9.02 10.30 -3.93
CA ASP A 11 -10.10 10.26 -4.91
C ASP A 11 -11.36 9.57 -4.33
N PRO A 12 -12.56 10.14 -4.50
CA PRO A 12 -13.79 9.57 -3.93
C PRO A 12 -14.09 8.13 -4.38
N GLU A 13 -13.79 7.78 -5.63
CA GLU A 13 -13.99 6.41 -6.14
C GLU A 13 -13.00 5.46 -5.48
N LEU A 14 -11.75 5.91 -5.28
CA LEU A 14 -10.76 5.17 -4.52
C LEU A 14 -11.20 4.96 -3.05
N LYS A 15 -11.80 5.97 -2.40
CA LYS A 15 -12.32 5.82 -1.03
C LYS A 15 -13.35 4.70 -0.93
N GLU A 16 -14.31 4.68 -1.86
CA GLU A 16 -15.34 3.65 -1.89
C GLU A 16 -14.74 2.27 -2.17
N LYS A 17 -13.75 2.20 -3.07
CA LYS A 17 -13.02 0.97 -3.37
C LYS A 17 -12.28 0.42 -2.14
N LEU A 18 -11.55 1.28 -1.43
CA LEU A 18 -10.83 0.91 -0.20
C LEU A 18 -11.79 0.45 0.91
N ARG A 19 -12.97 1.07 1.01
CA ARG A 19 -14.02 0.66 1.93
C ARG A 19 -14.54 -0.74 1.60
N GLN A 20 -14.85 -1.01 0.33
CA GLN A 20 -15.28 -2.34 -0.12
C GLN A 20 -14.20 -3.39 0.12
N PHE A 21 -12.94 -3.05 -0.21
CA PHE A 21 -11.79 -3.93 -0.04
C PHE A 21 -11.54 -4.30 1.43
N ARG A 22 -11.75 -3.37 2.37
CA ARG A 22 -11.65 -3.63 3.82
C ARG A 22 -12.64 -4.70 4.30
N PHE A 23 -13.83 -4.74 3.71
CA PHE A 23 -14.91 -5.66 4.09
C PHE A 23 -15.08 -6.82 3.09
N ARG A 24 -14.06 -7.07 2.25
CA ARG A 24 -14.04 -8.20 1.32
C ARG A 24 -14.26 -9.53 2.06
N LYS A 25 -14.94 -10.47 1.40
CA LYS A 25 -15.31 -11.78 1.99
C LYS A 25 -14.46 -12.93 1.47
N GLU A 26 -13.78 -12.67 0.37
CA GLU A 26 -12.88 -13.59 -0.29
C GLU A 26 -11.68 -13.91 0.61
N THR A 27 -11.18 -15.14 0.49
CA THR A 27 -10.18 -15.73 1.39
C THR A 27 -8.81 -15.94 0.72
N ASP A 28 -8.62 -15.34 -0.44
CA ASP A 28 -7.36 -15.24 -1.16
C ASP A 28 -6.64 -13.93 -0.83
N ASN A 29 -5.38 -13.85 -1.23
CA ASN A 29 -4.63 -12.60 -1.15
C ASN A 29 -5.14 -11.61 -2.21
N ALA A 30 -5.12 -10.32 -1.90
CA ALA A 30 -5.49 -9.30 -2.87
C ALA A 30 -4.71 -8.01 -2.62
N ALA A 31 -4.53 -7.20 -3.66
CA ALA A 31 -3.81 -5.94 -3.59
C ALA A 31 -4.55 -4.82 -4.33
N ILE A 32 -4.46 -3.60 -3.80
CA ILE A 32 -4.80 -2.36 -4.49
C ILE A 32 -3.54 -1.52 -4.57
N ILE A 33 -3.07 -1.23 -5.78
CA ILE A 33 -1.98 -0.28 -6.03
C ILE A 33 -2.60 1.09 -6.31
N MET A 34 -2.04 2.11 -5.68
CA MET A 34 -2.46 3.50 -5.83
C MET A 34 -1.26 4.38 -6.17
N LYS A 35 -1.53 5.40 -6.97
CA LYS A 35 -0.56 6.41 -7.37
C LYS A 35 -1.08 7.81 -7.07
N VAL A 36 -0.16 8.76 -7.01
CA VAL A 36 -0.52 10.19 -7.03
C VAL A 36 -0.64 10.65 -8.47
N ASP A 37 -1.81 11.17 -8.80
CA ASP A 37 -2.07 12.00 -9.98
C ASP A 37 -1.63 13.44 -9.68
N LYS A 38 -0.56 13.88 -10.33
CA LYS A 38 0.03 15.20 -10.13
C LYS A 38 -0.89 16.33 -10.60
N ASP A 39 -1.61 16.12 -11.69
CA ASP A 39 -2.44 17.15 -12.31
C ASP A 39 -3.70 17.38 -11.48
N ARG A 40 -4.27 16.30 -10.94
CA ARG A 40 -5.46 16.34 -10.07
C ARG A 40 -5.13 16.59 -8.61
N GLN A 41 -3.85 16.50 -8.22
CA GLN A 41 -3.38 16.50 -6.83
C GLN A 41 -4.15 15.49 -5.95
N MET A 42 -4.38 14.29 -6.49
CA MET A 42 -5.16 13.24 -5.84
C MET A 42 -4.42 11.91 -5.84
N VAL A 43 -4.61 11.12 -4.79
CA VAL A 43 -4.32 9.69 -4.81
C VAL A 43 -5.46 9.00 -5.53
N VAL A 44 -5.12 8.26 -6.58
CA VAL A 44 -6.07 7.52 -7.44
C VAL A 44 -5.71 6.04 -7.46
N LEU A 45 -6.71 5.21 -7.76
CA LEU A 45 -6.50 3.81 -8.08
C LEU A 45 -5.58 3.71 -9.30
N GLU A 46 -4.56 2.87 -9.23
CA GLU A 46 -3.80 2.46 -10.41
C GLU A 46 -4.31 1.10 -10.87
N GLU A 47 -4.16 0.08 -10.02
CA GLU A 47 -4.50 -1.31 -10.35
C GLU A 47 -5.04 -2.06 -9.12
N GLU A 48 -5.83 -3.10 -9.37
CA GLU A 48 -6.35 -4.00 -8.36
C GLU A 48 -6.12 -5.45 -8.80
N PHE A 49 -5.66 -6.27 -7.88
CA PHE A 49 -5.32 -7.66 -8.11
C PHE A 49 -6.07 -8.56 -7.13
N GLN A 50 -6.53 -9.70 -7.64
CA GLN A 50 -7.06 -10.81 -6.85
C GLN A 50 -6.13 -12.01 -6.98
N ASN A 51 -6.02 -12.80 -5.92
CA ASN A 51 -5.14 -13.96 -5.82
C ASN A 51 -3.69 -13.68 -6.24
N ILE A 52 -3.09 -12.61 -5.71
CA ILE A 52 -1.70 -12.21 -5.97
C ILE A 52 -0.80 -12.52 -4.76
N SER A 53 0.35 -13.14 -4.99
CA SER A 53 1.38 -13.37 -3.95
C SER A 53 2.22 -12.10 -3.69
N PRO A 54 2.94 -12.02 -2.55
CA PRO A 54 3.90 -10.93 -2.31
C PRO A 54 4.97 -10.82 -3.41
N GLU A 55 5.43 -11.95 -3.94
CA GLU A 55 6.46 -12.03 -4.97
C GLU A 55 5.95 -11.55 -6.34
N GLU A 56 4.71 -11.87 -6.71
CA GLU A 56 4.07 -11.33 -7.91
C GLU A 56 3.78 -9.84 -7.74
N LEU A 57 3.23 -9.43 -6.59
CA LEU A 57 2.96 -8.02 -6.29
C LEU A 57 4.23 -7.17 -6.34
N LYS A 58 5.37 -7.72 -5.93
CA LYS A 58 6.67 -7.08 -6.11
C LYS A 58 6.95 -6.74 -7.57
N MET A 59 6.68 -7.66 -8.50
CA MET A 59 6.97 -7.50 -9.93
C MET A 59 6.08 -6.43 -10.58
N GLU A 60 4.88 -6.20 -10.04
CA GLU A 60 3.98 -5.14 -10.50
C GLU A 60 4.39 -3.73 -10.00
N LEU A 61 5.29 -3.65 -9.00
CA LEU A 61 5.71 -2.37 -8.44
C LEU A 61 6.89 -1.75 -9.21
N PRO A 62 6.83 -0.44 -9.52
CA PRO A 62 7.92 0.25 -10.21
C PRO A 62 9.14 0.42 -9.30
N GLU A 63 10.33 0.04 -9.80
CA GLU A 63 11.60 0.12 -9.05
C GLU A 63 12.16 1.55 -8.88
N ARG A 64 11.59 2.54 -9.57
CA ARG A 64 12.11 3.92 -9.59
C ARG A 64 11.05 4.98 -9.27
N GLN A 65 9.84 4.57 -8.93
CA GLN A 65 8.75 5.48 -8.61
C GLN A 65 8.02 4.99 -7.36
N PRO A 66 7.59 5.90 -6.48
CA PRO A 66 6.83 5.50 -5.32
C PRO A 66 5.43 5.03 -5.70
N ARG A 67 4.89 4.10 -4.91
CA ARG A 67 3.51 3.62 -4.95
C ARG A 67 2.99 3.34 -3.55
N PHE A 68 1.68 3.49 -3.37
CA PHE A 68 1.01 2.98 -2.19
C PHE A 68 0.32 1.68 -2.52
N VAL A 69 0.32 0.76 -1.57
CA VAL A 69 -0.36 -0.51 -1.70
C VAL A 69 -1.22 -0.76 -0.48
N VAL A 70 -2.45 -1.21 -0.69
CA VAL A 70 -3.22 -1.90 0.35
C VAL A 70 -3.23 -3.38 0.01
N TYR A 71 -2.72 -4.20 0.91
CA TYR A 71 -2.58 -5.64 0.71
C TYR A 71 -3.37 -6.41 1.78
N SER A 72 -4.32 -7.23 1.33
CA SER A 72 -5.03 -8.20 2.18
C SER A 72 -4.27 -9.52 2.08
N TYR A 73 -3.63 -9.92 3.17
CA TYR A 73 -2.77 -11.10 3.19
C TYR A 73 -3.40 -12.22 4.01
N LYS A 74 -3.52 -13.41 3.44
CA LYS A 74 -3.90 -14.63 4.14
C LYS A 74 -2.75 -15.10 5.02
N TYR A 75 -2.84 -14.79 6.30
CA TYR A 75 -1.83 -15.14 7.29
C TYR A 75 -2.24 -16.42 8.02
N LEU A 76 -1.49 -17.52 7.79
CA LEU A 76 -1.60 -18.74 8.58
C LEU A 76 -0.71 -18.62 9.83
N HIS A 77 -1.33 -18.59 10.99
CA HIS A 77 -0.65 -18.56 12.28
C HIS A 77 -0.07 -19.94 12.62
N GLU A 78 0.95 -19.96 13.48
CA GLU A 78 1.59 -21.20 13.95
C GLU A 78 0.63 -22.14 14.69
N ASP A 79 -0.42 -21.60 15.31
CA ASP A 79 -1.48 -22.37 16.00
C ASP A 79 -2.57 -22.89 15.05
N GLY A 80 -2.42 -22.68 13.73
CA GLY A 80 -3.34 -23.10 12.70
C GLY A 80 -4.51 -22.15 12.43
N ARG A 81 -4.64 -21.04 13.18
CA ARG A 81 -5.62 -19.99 12.84
C ARG A 81 -5.26 -19.32 11.54
N VAL A 82 -6.26 -18.83 10.81
CA VAL A 82 -6.06 -17.99 9.62
C VAL A 82 -6.67 -16.62 9.86
N SER A 83 -5.91 -15.57 9.57
CA SER A 83 -6.42 -14.20 9.55
C SER A 83 -6.13 -13.51 8.23
N TYR A 84 -6.81 -12.40 7.98
CA TYR A 84 -6.66 -11.59 6.77
C TYR A 84 -6.29 -10.15 7.12
N PRO A 85 -5.10 -9.90 7.71
CA PRO A 85 -4.67 -8.55 8.01
C PRO A 85 -4.63 -7.68 6.76
N LEU A 86 -5.24 -6.50 6.87
CA LEU A 86 -5.14 -5.45 5.87
C LEU A 86 -3.92 -4.57 6.17
N CYS A 87 -2.97 -4.55 5.24
CA CYS A 87 -1.69 -3.88 5.39
C CYS A 87 -1.61 -2.71 4.41
N PHE A 88 -1.10 -1.58 4.88
CA PHE A 88 -0.64 -0.51 4.03
C PHE A 88 0.86 -0.66 3.80
N ILE A 89 1.31 -0.60 2.55
CA ILE A 89 2.72 -0.65 2.18
C ILE A 89 3.04 0.56 1.33
N PHE A 90 3.94 1.40 1.81
CA PHE A 90 4.53 2.47 1.02
C PHE A 90 5.77 1.94 0.31
N SER A 91 5.65 1.64 -0.99
CA SER A 91 6.82 1.37 -1.83
C SER A 91 7.48 2.69 -2.17
N SER A 92 8.68 2.91 -1.64
CA SER A 92 9.43 4.15 -1.79
C SER A 92 10.88 3.86 -2.25
N PRO A 93 11.08 3.41 -3.50
CA PRO A 93 12.41 3.04 -3.98
C PRO A 93 13.42 4.19 -3.86
N VAL A 94 14.65 3.88 -3.43
CA VAL A 94 15.72 4.89 -3.24
C VAL A 94 16.05 5.69 -4.52
N GLY A 95 15.76 5.14 -5.70
CA GLY A 95 15.99 5.78 -6.99
C GLY A 95 14.92 6.80 -7.40
N CYS A 96 13.87 7.01 -6.60
CA CYS A 96 12.80 7.95 -6.96
C CYS A 96 13.23 9.42 -6.85
N LYS A 97 12.58 10.30 -7.63
CA LYS A 97 12.85 11.74 -7.59
C LYS A 97 12.46 12.31 -6.22
N PRO A 98 13.28 13.17 -5.58
CA PRO A 98 12.97 13.75 -4.27
C PRO A 98 11.60 14.43 -4.19
N GLU A 99 11.23 15.19 -5.21
CA GLU A 99 9.91 15.86 -5.30
C GLU A 99 8.74 14.84 -5.28
N GLN A 100 8.88 13.73 -6.02
CA GLN A 100 7.88 12.66 -6.01
C GLN A 100 7.84 11.97 -4.64
N HIS A 101 9.00 11.70 -4.05
CA HIS A 101 9.08 11.13 -2.70
C HIS A 101 8.32 11.99 -1.68
N MET A 102 8.59 13.29 -1.67
CA MET A 102 7.96 14.24 -0.76
C MET A 102 6.43 14.29 -0.94
N MET A 103 5.96 14.33 -2.19
CA MET A 103 4.52 14.34 -2.48
C MET A 103 3.79 13.08 -1.98
N TYR A 104 4.39 11.91 -2.18
CA TYR A 104 3.84 10.66 -1.63
C TYR A 104 3.94 10.66 -0.10
N ALA A 105 5.11 10.96 0.47
CA ALA A 105 5.30 10.98 1.92
C ALA A 105 4.31 11.93 2.64
N GLY A 106 4.06 13.12 2.07
CA GLY A 106 3.09 14.08 2.57
C GLY A 106 1.64 13.59 2.49
N SER A 107 1.31 12.81 1.46
CA SER A 107 -0.04 12.29 1.22
C SER A 107 -0.33 10.99 2.00
N LYS A 108 0.71 10.27 2.44
CA LYS A 108 0.62 8.96 3.10
C LYS A 108 -0.35 8.96 4.28
N ASN A 109 -0.18 9.89 5.21
CA ASN A 109 -0.96 9.89 6.46
C ASN A 109 -2.45 10.11 6.19
N ARG A 110 -2.80 10.97 5.23
CA ARG A 110 -4.19 11.20 4.84
C ARG A 110 -4.81 9.95 4.24
N LEU A 111 -4.09 9.25 3.37
CA LEU A 111 -4.56 8.01 2.77
C LEU A 111 -4.78 6.90 3.82
N VAL A 112 -3.81 6.71 4.72
CA VAL A 112 -3.90 5.75 5.82
C VAL A 112 -5.10 6.03 6.73
N GLN A 113 -5.33 7.29 7.10
CA GLN A 113 -6.49 7.70 7.91
C GLN A 113 -7.80 7.46 7.17
N THR A 114 -7.86 7.81 5.88
CA THR A 114 -9.05 7.64 5.04
C THR A 114 -9.42 6.16 4.87
N ALA A 115 -8.41 5.28 4.75
CA ALA A 115 -8.59 3.84 4.62
C ALA A 115 -8.71 3.11 5.98
N GLU A 116 -8.61 3.85 7.09
CA GLU A 116 -8.62 3.34 8.46
C GLU A 116 -7.59 2.22 8.71
N LEU A 117 -6.42 2.30 8.09
CA LEU A 117 -5.38 1.26 8.15
C LEU A 117 -4.52 1.41 9.39
N THR A 118 -4.33 0.32 10.12
CA THR A 118 -3.53 0.31 11.37
C THR A 118 -2.15 -0.30 11.19
N LYS A 119 -1.97 -1.16 10.19
CA LYS A 119 -0.70 -1.82 9.88
C LYS A 119 -0.05 -1.10 8.71
N VAL A 120 0.92 -0.24 9.01
CA VAL A 120 1.54 0.66 8.03
C VAL A 120 3.03 0.35 7.92
N PHE A 121 3.46 -0.06 6.73
CA PHE A 121 4.82 -0.45 6.42
C PHE A 121 5.39 0.40 5.28
N GLU A 122 6.71 0.39 5.16
CA GLU A 122 7.44 1.09 4.12
C GLU A 122 8.61 0.22 3.68
N ILE A 123 8.83 0.14 2.37
CA ILE A 123 9.97 -0.55 1.75
C ILE A 123 10.77 0.45 0.91
N ARG A 124 12.10 0.29 0.89
CA ARG A 124 13.02 1.19 0.18
C ARG A 124 13.58 0.59 -1.11
N THR A 125 13.31 -0.69 -1.33
CA THR A 125 13.42 -1.37 -2.62
C THR A 125 12.24 -2.32 -2.75
N THR A 126 11.79 -2.58 -3.98
CA THR A 126 10.73 -3.56 -4.24
C THR A 126 11.16 -4.96 -3.82
N ASP A 127 12.46 -5.27 -3.88
CA ASP A 127 13.03 -6.55 -3.42
C ASP A 127 12.82 -6.87 -1.94
N ASP A 128 12.55 -5.86 -1.10
CA ASP A 128 12.22 -6.08 0.30
C ASP A 128 10.81 -6.70 0.46
N LEU A 129 9.93 -6.54 -0.54
CA LEU A 129 8.58 -7.08 -0.52
C LEU A 129 8.62 -8.59 -0.79
N THR A 130 8.74 -9.35 0.29
CA THR A 130 8.74 -10.82 0.29
C THR A 130 7.73 -11.34 1.30
N GLU A 131 7.29 -12.59 1.15
CA GLU A 131 6.44 -13.23 2.15
C GLU A 131 7.07 -13.23 3.54
N ALA A 132 8.37 -13.58 3.63
CA ALA A 132 9.10 -13.60 4.90
C ALA A 132 9.13 -12.23 5.58
N TRP A 133 9.43 -11.16 4.84
CA TRP A 133 9.40 -9.79 5.36
C TRP A 133 8.01 -9.42 5.86
N LEU A 134 6.96 -9.73 5.09
CA LEU A 134 5.59 -9.38 5.48
C LEU A 134 5.17 -10.13 6.74
N GLN A 135 5.50 -11.42 6.84
CA GLN A 135 5.20 -12.22 8.02
C GLN A 135 5.94 -11.72 9.26
N GLU A 136 7.20 -11.30 9.13
CA GLU A 136 7.97 -10.66 10.20
C GLU A 136 7.26 -9.39 10.67
N LYS A 137 6.88 -8.49 9.76
CA LYS A 137 6.15 -7.26 10.10
C LYS A 137 4.81 -7.52 10.78
N LEU A 138 4.10 -8.56 10.36
CA LEU A 138 2.81 -8.92 10.94
C LEU A 138 2.93 -9.56 12.32
N SER A 139 4.05 -10.21 12.64
CA SER A 139 4.28 -10.84 13.94
C SER A 139 4.22 -9.86 15.11
N PHE A 140 4.55 -8.58 14.87
CA PHE A 140 4.48 -7.51 15.87
C PHE A 140 3.05 -7.13 16.29
N PHE A 141 2.03 -7.55 15.54
CA PHE A 141 0.62 -7.24 15.79
C PHE A 141 -0.19 -8.45 16.26
N ARG A 142 0.50 -9.52 16.69
CA ARG A 142 -0.11 -10.73 17.26
C ARG A 142 -0.79 -10.45 18.61
#